data_AF-A0A8H4P7B9-F1
#
_entry.id   AF-A0A8H4P7B9-F1
#
_cell.length_a   1.000
_cell.length_b   1.000
_cell.length_c   1.000
_cell.angle_alpha   90.00
_cell.angle_beta   90.00
_cell.angle_gamma   90.00
#
_symmetry.space_group_name_H-M   'P 1'
#
loop_
_entity.id
_entity.type
_entity.pdbx_description
1 polymer ?
#
loop_
_entity_poly.entity_id
_entity_poly.type
_entity_poly.pdbx_seq_one_letter_code
_entity_poly.pdbx_strand_id
1 'polypeptide(L)'
;MSQPQTQTPAGKGKKGKGKGKGKGKGKGNETGNQTGPVVHQKPMTVDCAVLVGKPGPVVASTERFGLGSKITARFGVWVAADTDPCYRFTLEVPLGGQQELNEASGFGVRYEYERGVDKVLPLDVHRIIVKFPRGKVEWSVERLTDDLVAKFPEIEKAKSSAKFSCVTARLLDDSHPTVIGYGVPFANTSDPELEGWLNHGKPTVEDVTLFDVLSQRSFSFVVQMPDGPSTKNWSEARLPPAFSYPYGPLQPMDIDEMKAMFRANKGGKFESTYSYDSDNAHMTVVNQAVIQDAMWLDDERLTGWIIANTQFPAYFVRDPNSAPAAETRFFYVVVLLTKEFRDTHEAAWRRLTRTDYFQLYLFDRFGKPTN
;
A
#
# COMPACT_ATOMS: atom_id res chain seq x y z
N MET A 1 -33.61 -9.42 -28.71
CA MET A 1 -34.01 -9.90 -30.06
C MET A 1 -32.80 -9.77 -30.98
N SER A 2 -32.63 -10.76 -31.86
CA SER A 2 -31.55 -10.93 -32.87
C SER A 2 -30.26 -11.62 -32.40
N GLN A 3 -30.24 -12.95 -32.57
CA GLN A 3 -29.04 -13.74 -32.87
C GLN A 3 -28.61 -13.50 -34.34
N PRO A 4 -27.39 -13.93 -34.75
CA PRO A 4 -27.22 -15.29 -35.33
C PRO A 4 -25.95 -16.02 -34.79
N GLN A 5 -26.00 -17.31 -34.45
CA GLN A 5 -25.75 -18.51 -35.31
C GLN A 5 -24.40 -18.50 -36.06
N THR A 6 -23.38 -19.18 -35.50
CA THR A 6 -22.87 -20.56 -35.79
C THR A 6 -21.82 -20.63 -36.89
N GLN A 7 -20.64 -21.22 -36.58
CA GLN A 7 -20.12 -22.44 -37.23
C GLN A 7 -18.74 -22.84 -36.70
N THR A 8 -18.63 -24.09 -36.26
CA THR A 8 -17.39 -24.87 -36.09
C THR A 8 -16.87 -25.34 -37.46
N PRO A 9 -15.60 -25.73 -37.58
CA PRO A 9 -15.37 -27.15 -37.85
C PRO A 9 -14.22 -27.79 -37.06
N ALA A 10 -14.39 -29.08 -36.81
CA ALA A 10 -13.41 -30.00 -36.25
C ALA A 10 -12.48 -30.55 -37.35
N GLY A 11 -11.28 -31.03 -36.99
CA GLY A 11 -10.55 -31.95 -37.87
C GLY A 11 -9.06 -32.21 -37.61
N LYS A 12 -8.77 -33.14 -36.68
CA LYS A 12 -7.76 -34.23 -36.73
C LYS A 12 -6.33 -33.96 -37.26
N GLY A 13 -5.35 -34.29 -36.41
CA GLY A 13 -4.01 -34.72 -36.82
C GLY A 13 -3.23 -35.39 -35.68
N LYS A 14 -3.12 -36.72 -35.70
CA LYS A 14 -2.37 -37.56 -34.74
C LYS A 14 -1.21 -38.23 -35.50
N LYS A 15 -0.07 -38.45 -34.81
CA LYS A 15 1.18 -39.20 -35.14
C LYS A 15 2.39 -38.26 -35.26
N GLY A 16 3.57 -38.54 -34.70
CA GLY A 16 4.05 -39.74 -34.03
C GLY A 16 5.47 -39.57 -33.47
N LYS A 17 5.82 -40.55 -32.63
CA LYS A 17 7.09 -40.86 -31.95
C LYS A 17 8.40 -40.47 -32.66
N GLY A 18 9.35 -40.00 -31.85
CA GLY A 18 10.79 -40.17 -32.08
C GLY A 18 11.50 -40.50 -30.75
N LYS A 19 11.94 -41.75 -30.59
CA LYS A 19 12.83 -42.22 -29.53
C LYS A 19 14.28 -41.95 -29.95
N GLY A 20 15.11 -41.42 -29.05
CA GLY A 20 16.56 -41.45 -29.14
C GLY A 20 17.16 -41.81 -27.77
N LYS A 21 17.73 -43.01 -27.65
CA LYS A 21 18.49 -43.49 -26.49
C LYS A 21 19.97 -43.12 -26.67
N GLY A 22 20.68 -42.81 -25.58
CA GLY A 22 22.11 -43.09 -25.49
C GLY A 22 22.91 -42.40 -24.39
N LYS A 23 23.18 -43.15 -23.30
CA LYS A 23 24.38 -43.15 -22.42
C LYS A 23 24.73 -41.84 -21.69
N GLY A 24 25.05 -41.77 -20.39
CA GLY A 24 25.51 -42.75 -19.41
C GLY A 24 26.69 -42.16 -18.63
N LYS A 25 26.47 -41.88 -17.33
CA LYS A 25 27.41 -41.64 -16.20
C LYS A 25 28.21 -40.32 -16.12
N GLY A 26 27.98 -39.63 -15.00
CA GLY A 26 28.91 -38.69 -14.35
C GLY A 26 28.30 -38.17 -13.04
N LYS A 27 28.67 -38.77 -11.90
CA LYS A 27 28.30 -38.31 -10.56
C LYS A 27 29.07 -37.02 -10.25
N GLY A 28 28.36 -35.97 -9.88
CA GLY A 28 28.91 -34.77 -9.23
C GLY A 28 27.89 -34.30 -8.19
N ASN A 29 28.26 -34.40 -6.92
CA ASN A 29 27.49 -33.87 -5.79
C ASN A 29 27.68 -32.35 -5.80
N GLU A 30 26.66 -31.61 -6.22
CA GLU A 30 26.52 -30.20 -5.89
C GLU A 30 25.17 -30.03 -5.21
N THR A 31 25.24 -29.75 -3.91
CA THR A 31 24.14 -29.25 -3.09
C THR A 31 23.76 -27.85 -3.59
N GLY A 32 23.05 -27.82 -4.72
CA GLY A 32 22.34 -26.64 -5.19
C GLY A 32 21.12 -26.45 -4.30
N ASN A 33 21.17 -25.41 -3.46
CA ASN A 33 20.03 -24.95 -2.68
C ASN A 33 18.96 -24.46 -3.68
N GLN A 34 18.07 -25.36 -4.09
CA GLN A 34 16.92 -25.03 -4.92
C GLN A 34 15.90 -24.32 -4.04
N THR A 35 16.10 -23.02 -3.81
CA THR A 35 15.03 -22.15 -3.36
C THR A 35 14.07 -21.98 -4.53
N GLY A 36 13.02 -22.81 -4.56
CA GLY A 36 11.85 -22.54 -5.37
C GLY A 36 11.29 -21.14 -5.05
N PRO A 37 10.45 -20.58 -5.93
CA PRO A 37 9.89 -19.24 -5.73
C PRO A 37 9.19 -19.17 -4.36
N VAL A 38 9.62 -18.23 -3.52
CA VAL A 38 8.98 -17.97 -2.22
C VAL A 38 7.58 -17.44 -2.51
N VAL A 39 6.56 -18.22 -2.15
CA VAL A 39 5.16 -17.81 -2.32
C VAL A 39 4.82 -16.86 -1.17
N HIS A 40 4.85 -15.55 -1.47
CA HIS A 40 4.44 -14.52 -0.52
C HIS A 40 2.98 -14.66 -0.11
N GLN A 41 2.70 -14.33 1.15
CA GLN A 41 1.37 -14.39 1.72
C GLN A 41 0.49 -13.28 1.15
N LYS A 42 -0.75 -13.63 0.79
CA LYS A 42 -1.79 -12.66 0.42
C LYS A 42 -2.38 -12.03 1.68
N PRO A 43 -2.91 -10.79 1.59
CA PRO A 43 -3.65 -10.19 2.69
C PRO A 43 -4.76 -11.13 3.17
N MET A 44 -4.86 -11.31 4.47
CA MET A 44 -5.80 -12.23 5.08
C MET A 44 -6.17 -11.73 6.47
N THR A 45 -7.47 -11.71 6.75
CA THR A 45 -8.00 -11.37 8.07
C THR A 45 -8.97 -12.46 8.49
N VAL A 46 -8.85 -12.94 9.73
CA VAL A 46 -9.74 -13.94 10.32
C VAL A 46 -10.31 -13.42 11.63
N ASP A 47 -11.54 -13.83 11.93
CA ASP A 47 -12.13 -13.57 13.24
C ASP A 47 -11.34 -14.34 14.31
N CYS A 48 -11.13 -13.70 15.46
CA CYS A 48 -10.43 -14.32 16.58
C CYS A 48 -11.05 -13.94 17.92
N ALA A 49 -10.72 -14.74 18.94
CA ALA A 49 -10.85 -14.35 20.34
C ALA A 49 -9.46 -14.06 20.93
N VAL A 50 -9.34 -12.99 21.70
CA VAL A 50 -8.10 -12.54 22.35
C VAL A 50 -8.11 -12.97 23.81
N LEU A 51 -7.06 -13.66 24.22
CA LEU A 51 -6.86 -14.16 25.58
C LEU A 51 -5.74 -13.39 26.28
N VAL A 52 -5.87 -13.21 27.60
CA VAL A 52 -4.76 -12.72 28.45
C VAL A 52 -4.14 -13.88 29.19
N GLY A 53 -2.98 -14.34 28.75
CA GLY A 53 -2.42 -15.61 29.21
C GLY A 53 -3.19 -16.85 28.70
N LYS A 54 -2.67 -18.04 28.98
CA LYS A 54 -3.23 -19.31 28.50
C LYS A 54 -3.30 -20.32 29.67
N PRO A 55 -4.50 -20.78 30.10
CA PRO A 55 -5.85 -20.42 29.63
C PRO A 55 -6.47 -19.26 30.45
N GLY A 56 -6.20 -18.00 30.09
CA GLY A 56 -6.74 -16.86 30.83
C GLY A 56 -8.11 -16.33 30.35
N PRO A 57 -8.52 -15.13 30.78
CA PRO A 57 -9.81 -14.54 30.40
C PRO A 57 -9.84 -14.15 28.92
N VAL A 58 -11.04 -14.19 28.32
CA VAL A 58 -11.31 -13.72 26.95
C VAL A 58 -11.71 -12.26 27.02
N VAL A 59 -10.91 -11.37 26.42
CA VAL A 59 -11.15 -9.91 26.48
C VAL A 59 -11.94 -9.39 25.28
N ALA A 60 -11.73 -10.01 24.11
CA ALA A 60 -12.40 -9.63 22.89
C ALA A 60 -12.70 -10.88 22.07
N SER A 61 -13.84 -10.90 21.40
CA SER A 61 -14.28 -12.03 20.59
C SER A 61 -15.37 -11.58 19.62
N THR A 62 -15.50 -12.27 18.50
CA THR A 62 -16.69 -12.15 17.66
C THR A 62 -17.79 -13.09 18.13
N GLU A 63 -19.03 -12.83 17.72
CA GLU A 63 -20.20 -13.66 18.04
C GLU A 63 -20.05 -15.12 17.61
N ARG A 64 -19.20 -15.39 16.61
CA ARG A 64 -18.91 -16.74 16.09
C ARG A 64 -18.33 -17.70 17.12
N PHE A 65 -17.76 -17.17 18.20
CA PHE A 65 -17.23 -17.96 19.30
C PHE A 65 -18.26 -18.23 20.40
N GLY A 66 -19.49 -17.71 20.27
CA GLY A 66 -20.57 -17.88 21.24
C GLY A 66 -20.48 -16.96 22.45
N LEU A 67 -19.69 -15.90 22.34
CA LEU A 67 -19.44 -14.95 23.43
C LEU A 67 -20.11 -13.62 23.13
N GLY A 68 -20.82 -13.07 24.13
CA GLY A 68 -21.42 -11.73 24.09
C GLY A 68 -20.40 -10.62 24.33
N SER A 69 -19.23 -10.69 23.70
CA SER A 69 -18.17 -9.68 23.86
C SER A 69 -18.57 -8.38 23.17
N LYS A 70 -18.47 -7.25 23.88
CA LYS A 70 -18.70 -5.92 23.30
C LYS A 70 -17.56 -5.48 22.37
N ILE A 71 -16.35 -5.97 22.61
CA ILE A 71 -15.18 -5.72 21.77
C ILE A 71 -15.02 -6.90 20.82
N THR A 72 -14.99 -6.61 19.52
CA THR A 72 -14.72 -7.64 18.51
C THR A 72 -13.24 -7.65 18.15
N ALA A 73 -12.73 -8.82 17.76
CA ALA A 73 -11.33 -8.98 17.42
C ALA A 73 -11.12 -9.72 16.10
N ARG A 74 -10.13 -9.26 15.34
CA ARG A 74 -9.65 -9.89 14.12
C ARG A 74 -8.15 -10.00 14.14
N PHE A 75 -7.61 -11.08 13.62
CA PHE A 75 -6.18 -11.33 13.50
C PHE A 75 -5.83 -11.66 12.05
N GLY A 76 -4.66 -11.21 11.58
CA GLY A 76 -4.33 -11.39 10.18
C GLY A 76 -2.98 -10.87 9.76
N VAL A 77 -2.74 -11.02 8.46
CA VAL A 77 -1.60 -10.40 7.77
C VAL A 77 -2.11 -9.22 6.95
N TRP A 78 -1.50 -8.07 7.18
CA TRP A 78 -1.74 -6.85 6.43
C TRP A 78 -0.69 -6.71 5.33
N VAL A 79 -1.17 -6.63 4.09
CA VAL A 79 -0.37 -6.36 2.91
C VAL A 79 -1.14 -5.34 2.10
N ALA A 80 -0.63 -4.11 2.04
CA ALA A 80 -1.17 -3.05 1.20
C ALA A 80 -0.04 -2.45 0.38
N ALA A 81 -0.39 -1.85 -0.77
CA ALA A 81 0.58 -1.14 -1.59
C ALA A 81 1.25 -0.02 -0.77
N ASP A 82 2.54 0.16 -1.01
CA ASP A 82 3.35 1.24 -0.44
C ASP A 82 3.36 1.32 1.10
N THR A 83 3.22 0.18 1.77
CA THR A 83 3.27 0.05 3.24
C THR A 83 4.05 -1.19 3.65
N ASP A 84 4.65 -1.20 4.85
CA ASP A 84 5.36 -2.41 5.31
C ASP A 84 4.36 -3.53 5.66
N PRO A 85 4.47 -4.71 5.03
CA PRO A 85 3.67 -5.86 5.39
C PRO A 85 3.91 -6.29 6.83
N CYS A 86 2.84 -6.55 7.58
CA CYS A 86 2.95 -6.96 8.98
C CYS A 86 1.85 -7.93 9.40
N TYR A 87 2.12 -8.73 10.44
CA TYR A 87 1.05 -9.37 11.19
C TYR A 87 0.44 -8.37 12.15
N ARG A 88 -0.88 -8.40 12.29
CA ARG A 88 -1.59 -7.51 13.21
C ARG A 88 -2.84 -8.16 13.76
N PHE A 89 -3.28 -7.69 14.92
CA PHE A 89 -4.67 -7.85 15.33
C PHE A 89 -5.34 -6.48 15.47
N THR A 90 -6.66 -6.47 15.29
CA THR A 90 -7.49 -5.29 15.41
C THR A 90 -8.58 -5.59 16.43
N LEU A 91 -8.76 -4.68 17.37
CA LEU A 91 -9.92 -4.61 18.25
C LEU A 91 -10.87 -3.55 17.68
N GLU A 92 -12.13 -3.91 17.45
CA GLU A 92 -13.17 -2.96 17.04
C GLU A 92 -14.17 -2.79 18.19
N VAL A 93 -14.31 -1.54 18.64
CA VAL A 93 -15.21 -1.14 19.73
C VAL A 93 -16.36 -0.31 19.15
N PRO A 94 -17.63 -0.64 19.39
CA PRO A 94 -18.76 0.11 18.86
C PRO A 94 -18.79 1.58 19.33
N LEU A 95 -19.12 2.50 18.43
CA LEU A 95 -19.34 3.92 18.73
C LEU A 95 -20.83 4.28 18.93
N GLY A 96 -21.70 3.28 18.97
CA GLY A 96 -23.15 3.46 19.00
C GLY A 96 -23.74 3.50 17.59
N GLY A 97 -25.01 3.13 17.45
CA GLY A 97 -25.69 3.03 16.15
C GLY A 97 -25.68 4.38 15.42
N GLN A 98 -25.03 4.43 14.25
CA GLN A 98 -24.88 5.63 13.41
C GLN A 98 -24.33 6.87 14.10
N GLN A 99 -23.81 6.73 15.33
CA GLN A 99 -23.25 7.81 16.15
C GLN A 99 -24.21 9.00 16.39
N GLU A 100 -25.53 8.81 16.27
CA GLU A 100 -26.51 9.91 16.44
C GLU A 100 -26.40 10.59 17.81
N LEU A 101 -26.25 9.80 18.87
CA LEU A 101 -26.10 10.31 20.23
C LEU A 101 -24.75 11.00 20.45
N ASN A 102 -23.69 10.57 19.77
CA ASN A 102 -22.38 11.23 19.83
C ASN A 102 -22.44 12.60 19.17
N GLU A 103 -23.07 12.71 18.01
CA GLU A 103 -23.31 13.99 17.32
C GLU A 103 -24.15 14.92 18.20
N ALA A 104 -25.28 14.43 18.74
CA ALA A 104 -26.16 15.21 19.61
C ALA A 104 -25.48 15.68 20.91
N SER A 105 -24.50 14.92 21.41
CA SER A 105 -23.74 15.25 22.61
C SER A 105 -22.49 16.11 22.34
N GLY A 106 -22.24 16.49 21.08
CA GLY A 106 -21.12 17.36 20.68
C GLY A 106 -19.78 16.65 20.46
N PHE A 107 -19.75 15.31 20.45
CA PHE A 107 -18.54 14.53 20.12
C PHE A 107 -18.34 14.34 18.61
N GLY A 108 -19.39 14.58 17.83
CA GLY A 108 -19.37 14.46 16.37
C GLY A 108 -19.48 13.02 15.87
N VAL A 109 -19.53 12.87 14.54
CA VAL A 109 -19.42 11.58 13.84
C VAL A 109 -17.98 11.33 13.40
N ARG A 110 -17.48 10.10 13.61
CA ARG A 110 -16.19 9.67 13.07
C ARG A 110 -16.33 9.16 11.65
N TYR A 111 -15.33 9.48 10.84
CA TYR A 111 -15.25 9.07 9.45
C TYR A 111 -13.92 8.37 9.14
N GLU A 112 -13.95 7.47 8.18
CA GLU A 112 -12.77 6.82 7.61
C GLU A 112 -12.82 6.95 6.09
N TYR A 113 -11.65 7.16 5.48
CA TYR A 113 -11.52 7.10 4.04
C TYR A 113 -11.40 5.65 3.57
N GLU A 114 -12.42 5.16 2.86
CA GLU A 114 -12.46 3.83 2.28
C GLU A 114 -11.90 3.84 0.85
N ARG A 115 -10.67 3.30 0.71
CA ARG A 115 -9.95 3.25 -0.58
C ARG A 115 -10.70 2.51 -1.68
N GLY A 116 -11.41 1.44 -1.36
CA GLY A 116 -12.10 0.60 -2.35
C GLY A 116 -13.19 1.32 -3.13
N VAL A 117 -13.77 2.36 -2.54
CA VAL A 117 -14.82 3.18 -3.14
C VAL A 117 -14.42 4.65 -3.30
N ASP A 118 -13.19 5.00 -2.93
CA ASP A 118 -12.64 6.37 -2.97
C ASP A 118 -13.54 7.40 -2.29
N LYS A 119 -14.03 7.08 -1.07
CA LYS A 119 -14.97 7.92 -0.32
C LYS A 119 -14.65 7.98 1.16
N VAL A 120 -15.00 9.10 1.77
CA VAL A 120 -15.05 9.26 3.22
C VAL A 120 -16.42 8.80 3.71
N LEU A 121 -16.46 7.78 4.55
CA LEU A 121 -17.68 7.15 5.07
C LEU A 121 -17.74 7.22 6.60
N PRO A 122 -18.94 7.31 7.21
CA PRO A 122 -19.09 7.17 8.65
C PRO A 122 -18.52 5.82 9.12
N LEU A 123 -17.76 5.87 10.21
CA LEU A 123 -17.15 4.70 10.83
C LEU A 123 -17.79 4.48 12.20
N ASP A 124 -18.65 3.47 12.31
CA ASP A 124 -19.41 3.16 13.55
C ASP A 124 -18.60 2.37 14.60
N VAL A 125 -17.29 2.22 14.39
CA VAL A 125 -16.39 1.52 15.30
C VAL A 125 -15.12 2.33 15.55
N HIS A 126 -14.63 2.30 16.79
CA HIS A 126 -13.28 2.68 17.13
C HIS A 126 -12.35 1.49 16.93
N ARG A 127 -11.27 1.67 16.17
CA ARG A 127 -10.28 0.62 15.91
C ARG A 127 -9.01 0.85 16.72
N ILE A 128 -8.59 -0.18 17.45
CA ILE A 128 -7.26 -0.29 18.01
C ILE A 128 -6.52 -1.35 17.23
N ILE A 129 -5.44 -0.96 16.57
CA ILE A 129 -4.64 -1.83 15.70
C ILE A 129 -3.30 -2.08 16.39
N VAL A 130 -2.96 -3.36 16.55
CA VAL A 130 -1.68 -3.77 17.14
C VAL A 130 -0.87 -4.47 16.06
N LYS A 131 0.19 -3.82 15.60
CA LYS A 131 1.13 -4.34 14.60
C LYS A 131 2.29 -5.04 15.30
N PHE A 132 2.57 -6.28 14.92
CA PHE A 132 3.69 -7.05 15.45
C PHE A 132 5.00 -6.65 14.75
N PRO A 133 6.12 -6.52 15.51
CA PRO A 133 7.40 -6.13 14.95
C PRO A 133 7.98 -7.26 14.08
N ARG A 134 8.30 -6.95 12.83
CA ARG A 134 8.90 -7.92 11.89
C ARG A 134 10.25 -8.43 12.40
N GLY A 135 10.49 -9.73 12.32
CA GLY A 135 11.77 -10.34 12.70
C GLY A 135 11.92 -10.52 14.21
N LYS A 136 10.89 -10.18 14.99
CA LYS A 136 10.95 -10.08 16.45
C LYS A 136 9.79 -10.82 17.12
N VAL A 137 9.12 -11.71 16.41
CA VAL A 137 8.04 -12.54 16.95
C VAL A 137 8.30 -14.01 16.70
N GLU A 138 8.23 -14.81 17.76
CA GLU A 138 8.11 -16.26 17.66
C GLU A 138 6.63 -16.65 17.65
N TRP A 139 6.26 -17.42 16.63
CA TRP A 139 4.89 -17.90 16.43
C TRP A 139 4.79 -19.37 16.85
N SER A 140 3.78 -19.69 17.67
CA SER A 140 3.36 -21.08 17.90
C SER A 140 1.89 -21.26 17.53
N VAL A 141 1.57 -22.45 17.05
CA VAL A 141 0.21 -22.85 16.67
C VAL A 141 -0.07 -24.20 17.29
N GLU A 142 -1.13 -24.26 18.07
CA GLU A 142 -1.53 -25.47 18.79
C GLU A 142 -3.01 -25.76 18.56
N ARG A 143 -3.39 -27.03 18.72
CA ARG A 143 -4.79 -27.41 18.85
C ARG A 143 -5.38 -26.81 20.13
N LEU A 144 -6.68 -26.56 20.12
CA LEU A 144 -7.38 -26.16 21.34
C LEU A 144 -7.35 -27.31 22.36
N THR A 145 -6.99 -26.97 23.59
CA THR A 145 -7.14 -27.85 24.75
C THR A 145 -8.61 -27.88 25.19
N ASP A 146 -9.01 -28.92 25.91
CA ASP A 146 -10.39 -29.03 26.41
C ASP A 146 -10.77 -27.85 27.31
N ASP A 147 -9.84 -27.36 28.13
CA ASP A 147 -10.03 -26.16 28.97
C ASP A 147 -10.33 -24.90 28.15
N LEU A 148 -9.70 -24.75 26.98
CA LEU A 148 -9.99 -23.63 26.08
C LEU A 148 -11.32 -23.83 25.37
N VAL A 149 -11.64 -25.06 24.93
CA VAL A 149 -12.93 -25.35 24.27
C VAL A 149 -14.10 -25.04 25.19
N ALA A 150 -14.00 -25.37 26.47
CA ALA A 150 -15.04 -25.09 27.48
C ALA A 150 -15.33 -23.59 27.66
N LYS A 151 -14.40 -22.69 27.29
CA LYS A 151 -14.61 -21.23 27.31
C LYS A 151 -15.44 -20.73 26.12
N PHE A 152 -15.68 -21.54 25.09
CA PHE A 152 -16.34 -21.11 23.85
C PHE A 152 -17.58 -21.98 23.56
N PRO A 153 -18.79 -21.54 23.98
CA PRO A 153 -20.01 -22.34 23.90
C PRO A 153 -20.33 -22.85 22.49
N GLU A 154 -20.10 -22.03 21.46
CA GLU A 154 -20.40 -22.43 20.07
C GLU A 154 -19.38 -23.44 19.53
N ILE A 155 -18.12 -23.38 19.97
CA ILE A 155 -17.10 -24.38 19.60
C ILE A 155 -17.42 -25.72 20.25
N GLU A 156 -17.76 -25.69 21.54
CA GLU A 156 -18.11 -26.85 22.34
C GLU A 156 -19.36 -27.56 21.81
N LYS A 157 -20.48 -26.84 21.63
CA LYS A 157 -21.74 -27.38 21.10
C LYS A 157 -21.55 -28.03 19.73
N ALA A 158 -20.81 -27.38 18.84
CA ALA A 158 -20.60 -27.86 17.49
C ALA A 158 -19.59 -29.03 17.40
N LYS A 159 -18.94 -29.41 18.51
CA LYS A 159 -17.81 -30.37 18.55
C LYS A 159 -16.78 -30.07 17.45
N SER A 160 -16.56 -28.78 17.22
CA SER A 160 -15.90 -28.28 16.01
C SER A 160 -14.49 -27.79 16.28
N SER A 161 -13.88 -28.17 17.41
CA SER A 161 -12.54 -27.76 17.83
C SER A 161 -11.46 -28.00 16.77
N ALA A 162 -11.62 -29.02 15.91
CA ALA A 162 -10.73 -29.28 14.77
C ALA A 162 -10.71 -28.15 13.71
N LYS A 163 -11.68 -27.24 13.71
CA LYS A 163 -11.75 -26.06 12.82
C LYS A 163 -11.05 -24.84 13.41
N PHE A 164 -10.57 -24.93 14.64
CA PHE A 164 -9.96 -23.84 15.38
C PHE A 164 -8.54 -24.20 15.82
N SER A 165 -7.73 -23.18 16.06
CA SER A 165 -6.39 -23.33 16.64
C SER A 165 -6.11 -22.17 17.60
N CYS A 166 -5.20 -22.41 18.53
CA CYS A 166 -4.62 -21.39 19.37
C CYS A 166 -3.32 -20.92 18.73
N VAL A 167 -3.25 -19.64 18.36
CA VAL A 167 -2.05 -19.00 17.82
C VAL A 167 -1.47 -18.13 18.92
N THR A 168 -0.20 -18.33 19.26
CA THR A 168 0.51 -17.49 20.21
C THR A 168 1.63 -16.74 19.51
N ALA A 169 1.69 -15.43 19.74
CA ALA A 169 2.73 -14.53 19.26
C ALA A 169 3.57 -14.09 20.46
N ARG A 170 4.79 -14.60 20.57
CA ARG A 170 5.73 -14.25 21.65
C ARG A 170 6.75 -13.25 21.15
N LEU A 171 6.80 -12.08 21.78
CA LEU A 171 7.77 -11.04 21.44
C LEU A 171 9.17 -11.43 21.91
N LEU A 172 10.14 -11.32 21.01
CA LEU A 172 11.55 -11.59 21.25
C LEU A 172 12.27 -10.32 21.68
N ASP A 173 13.38 -10.50 22.40
CA ASP A 173 14.17 -9.41 23.00
C ASP A 173 13.25 -8.44 23.77
N ASP A 174 13.63 -7.17 23.88
CA ASP A 174 12.79 -6.09 24.41
C ASP A 174 11.96 -5.39 23.31
N SER A 175 11.51 -6.16 22.32
CA SER A 175 10.61 -5.63 21.29
C SER A 175 9.20 -5.40 21.82
N HIS A 176 8.52 -4.41 21.25
CA HIS A 176 7.14 -4.04 21.57
C HIS A 176 6.34 -3.91 20.28
N PRO A 177 5.02 -4.19 20.32
CA PRO A 177 4.18 -3.98 19.17
C PRO A 177 3.88 -2.49 19.00
N THR A 178 3.64 -2.07 17.76
CA THR A 178 3.12 -0.72 17.51
C THR A 178 1.62 -0.73 17.71
N VAL A 179 1.13 0.04 18.68
CA VAL A 179 -0.30 0.20 18.97
C VAL A 179 -0.78 1.51 18.36
N ILE A 180 -1.82 1.42 17.52
CA ILE A 180 -2.44 2.56 16.84
C ILE A 180 -3.89 2.65 17.28
N GLY A 181 -4.37 3.86 17.59
CA GLY A 181 -5.75 4.11 17.97
C GLY A 181 -6.01 4.07 19.48
N TYR A 182 -5.16 3.40 20.28
CA TYR A 182 -5.28 3.46 21.74
C TYR A 182 -4.90 4.86 22.28
N GLY A 183 -5.65 5.36 23.26
CA GLY A 183 -5.50 6.71 23.80
C GLY A 183 -6.12 7.83 22.97
N VAL A 184 -6.71 7.51 21.81
CA VAL A 184 -7.52 8.47 21.04
C VAL A 184 -8.84 8.71 21.79
N PRO A 185 -9.29 9.97 21.99
CA PRO A 185 -10.51 10.27 22.74
C PRO A 185 -11.70 9.48 22.23
N PHE A 186 -12.27 8.60 23.05
CA PHE A 186 -13.41 7.76 22.72
C PHE A 186 -14.70 8.36 23.27
N ALA A 187 -15.81 8.19 22.53
CA ALA A 187 -17.14 8.53 23.00
C ALA A 187 -18.14 7.50 22.48
N ASN A 188 -18.93 6.96 23.40
CA ASN A 188 -20.14 6.20 23.16
C ASN A 188 -21.07 6.41 24.36
N THR A 189 -21.87 7.48 24.29
CA THR A 189 -22.76 7.89 25.38
C THR A 189 -23.83 6.85 25.72
N SER A 190 -24.08 5.90 24.81
CA SER A 190 -25.04 4.81 25.03
C SER A 190 -24.45 3.62 25.83
N ASP A 191 -23.13 3.55 26.01
CA ASP A 191 -22.47 2.44 26.69
C ASP A 191 -21.41 2.91 27.72
N PRO A 192 -21.84 3.17 28.97
CA PRO A 192 -20.95 3.62 30.05
C PRO A 192 -19.83 2.62 30.42
N GLU A 193 -20.00 1.35 30.06
CA GLU A 193 -18.99 0.32 30.32
C GLU A 193 -17.82 0.45 29.34
N LEU A 194 -18.11 0.62 28.04
CA LEU A 194 -17.10 0.89 27.01
C LEU A 194 -16.33 2.19 27.30
N GLU A 195 -17.05 3.24 27.71
CA GLU A 195 -16.48 4.50 28.21
C GLU A 195 -15.50 4.25 29.36
N GLY A 196 -15.91 3.44 30.34
CA GLY A 196 -15.08 3.02 31.46
C GLY A 196 -13.78 2.35 31.05
N TRP A 197 -13.86 1.40 30.11
CA TRP A 197 -12.71 0.62 29.66
C TRP A 197 -11.69 1.44 28.87
N LEU A 198 -12.16 2.30 27.97
CA LEU A 198 -11.31 3.05 27.05
C LEU A 198 -10.77 4.36 27.65
N ASN A 199 -11.60 5.10 28.39
CA ASN A 199 -11.24 6.43 28.88
C ASN A 199 -10.76 6.43 30.33
N HIS A 200 -11.17 5.45 31.14
CA HIS A 200 -10.90 5.44 32.58
C HIS A 200 -10.08 4.24 33.06
N GLY A 201 -9.60 3.39 32.13
CA GLY A 201 -8.78 2.23 32.46
C GLY A 201 -9.50 1.22 33.36
N LYS A 202 -10.84 1.16 33.31
CA LYS A 202 -11.59 0.15 34.08
C LYS A 202 -11.32 -1.24 33.51
N PRO A 203 -11.33 -2.29 34.36
CA PRO A 203 -11.19 -3.66 33.89
C PRO A 203 -12.27 -4.06 32.87
N THR A 204 -11.84 -4.73 31.80
CA THR A 204 -12.72 -5.33 30.79
C THR A 204 -13.31 -6.66 31.25
N VAL A 205 -12.51 -7.47 31.96
CA VAL A 205 -12.88 -8.80 32.46
C VAL A 205 -11.86 -9.23 33.52
N GLU A 206 -12.30 -9.89 34.60
CA GLU A 206 -11.43 -10.50 35.63
C GLU A 206 -10.25 -9.59 36.06
N ASP A 207 -10.54 -8.32 36.37
CA ASP A 207 -9.56 -7.29 36.76
C ASP A 207 -8.48 -6.93 35.72
N VAL A 208 -8.58 -7.46 34.50
CA VAL A 208 -7.69 -7.12 33.38
C VAL A 208 -8.20 -5.89 32.65
N THR A 209 -7.34 -4.88 32.50
CA THR A 209 -7.62 -3.67 31.71
C THR A 209 -7.19 -3.84 30.25
N LEU A 210 -7.71 -2.99 29.36
CA LEU A 210 -7.25 -2.95 27.97
C LEU A 210 -5.75 -2.62 27.86
N PHE A 211 -5.23 -1.80 28.78
CA PHE A 211 -3.80 -1.52 28.85
C PHE A 211 -2.99 -2.78 29.12
N ASP A 212 -3.45 -3.64 30.04
CA ASP A 212 -2.79 -4.91 30.34
C ASP A 212 -2.76 -5.81 29.12
N VAL A 213 -3.86 -5.88 28.36
CA VAL A 213 -3.93 -6.66 27.10
C VAL A 213 -2.87 -6.19 26.11
N LEU A 214 -2.76 -4.87 25.91
CA LEU A 214 -1.88 -4.26 24.93
C LEU A 214 -0.40 -4.28 25.36
N SER A 215 -0.15 -4.37 26.66
CA SER A 215 1.20 -4.40 27.25
C SER A 215 1.79 -5.82 27.35
N GLN A 216 1.05 -6.85 26.93
CA GLN A 216 1.53 -8.23 26.96
C GLN A 216 2.78 -8.42 26.10
N ARG A 217 3.65 -9.35 26.54
CA ARG A 217 4.80 -9.84 25.75
C ARG A 217 4.49 -11.14 25.00
N SER A 218 3.35 -11.76 25.32
CA SER A 218 2.87 -12.99 24.70
C SER A 218 1.38 -12.87 24.45
N PHE A 219 0.97 -12.81 23.19
CA PHE A 219 -0.41 -12.64 22.78
C PHE A 219 -0.98 -13.99 22.36
N SER A 220 -2.14 -14.36 22.89
CA SER A 220 -2.80 -15.63 22.56
C SER A 220 -4.13 -15.38 21.88
N PHE A 221 -4.34 -16.04 20.75
CA PHE A 221 -5.51 -15.91 19.91
C PHE A 221 -6.15 -17.26 19.67
N VAL A 222 -7.47 -17.36 19.77
CA VAL A 222 -8.22 -18.48 19.23
C VAL A 222 -8.75 -18.06 17.88
N VAL A 223 -8.32 -18.74 16.82
CA VAL A 223 -8.68 -18.41 15.43
C VAL A 223 -9.54 -19.50 14.82
N GLN A 224 -10.48 -19.12 13.96
CA GLN A 224 -11.29 -20.05 13.18
C GLN A 224 -10.51 -20.59 11.97
N MET A 225 -9.39 -21.26 12.25
CA MET A 225 -8.57 -21.92 11.26
C MET A 225 -7.96 -23.18 11.88
N PRO A 226 -7.95 -24.34 11.19
CA PRO A 226 -7.28 -25.53 11.69
C PRO A 226 -5.76 -25.31 11.86
N ASP A 227 -5.13 -26.09 12.73
CA ASP A 227 -3.71 -26.03 13.07
C ASP A 227 -2.76 -26.12 11.84
N GLY A 228 -3.02 -27.02 10.90
CA GLY A 228 -2.18 -27.17 9.69
C GLY A 228 -2.11 -25.91 8.82
N PRO A 229 -3.25 -25.38 8.33
CA PRO A 229 -3.29 -24.09 7.63
C PRO A 229 -2.76 -22.92 8.47
N SER A 230 -3.06 -22.87 9.77
CA SER A 230 -2.55 -21.83 10.67
C SER A 230 -1.03 -21.82 10.71
N THR A 231 -0.40 -22.98 10.94
CA THR A 231 1.07 -23.10 11.00
C THR A 231 1.74 -22.60 9.72
N LYS A 232 1.12 -22.84 8.56
CA LYS A 232 1.63 -22.32 7.29
C LYS A 232 1.41 -20.82 7.14
N ASN A 233 0.31 -20.28 7.64
CA ASN A 233 -0.09 -18.88 7.46
C ASN A 233 0.55 -17.91 8.45
N TRP A 234 1.04 -18.39 9.59
CA TRP A 234 1.65 -17.55 10.63
C TRP A 234 3.15 -17.77 10.65
N SER A 235 3.83 -17.34 9.58
CA SER A 235 5.27 -17.50 9.40
C SER A 235 5.86 -16.27 8.72
N GLU A 236 6.77 -15.59 9.41
CA GLU A 236 7.43 -14.38 8.90
C GLU A 236 8.14 -14.59 7.56
N ALA A 237 8.63 -15.81 7.29
CA ALA A 237 9.27 -16.15 6.01
C ALA A 237 8.34 -15.98 4.80
N ARG A 238 7.02 -15.86 5.02
CA ARG A 238 6.02 -15.64 3.97
C ARG A 238 5.60 -14.19 3.83
N LEU A 239 6.01 -13.30 4.73
CA LEU A 239 5.76 -11.86 4.53
C LEU A 239 6.50 -11.39 3.28
N PRO A 240 5.91 -10.52 2.46
CA PRO A 240 6.66 -9.83 1.43
C PRO A 240 7.82 -9.02 2.05
N PRO A 241 8.82 -8.62 1.24
CA PRO A 241 9.90 -7.75 1.69
C PRO A 241 9.38 -6.48 2.37
N ALA A 242 10.17 -5.93 3.28
CA ALA A 242 9.84 -4.66 3.90
C ALA A 242 9.75 -3.56 2.82
N PHE A 243 8.77 -2.67 2.96
CA PHE A 243 8.61 -1.57 2.03
C PHE A 243 9.54 -0.41 2.42
N SER A 244 10.16 0.19 1.40
CA SER A 244 10.90 1.44 1.54
C SER A 244 10.76 2.24 0.27
N TYR A 245 10.61 3.55 0.40
CA TYR A 245 10.68 4.45 -0.75
C TYR A 245 12.06 4.36 -1.42
N PRO A 246 12.11 4.46 -2.76
CA PRO A 246 13.34 4.22 -3.53
C PRO A 246 14.35 5.38 -3.49
N TYR A 247 14.09 6.42 -2.69
CA TYR A 247 14.90 7.64 -2.60
C TYR A 247 15.96 7.60 -1.50
N GLY A 248 16.07 6.47 -0.80
CA GLY A 248 17.04 6.27 0.28
C GLY A 248 16.74 7.09 1.54
N PRO A 249 17.51 6.86 2.63
CA PRO A 249 17.37 7.60 3.88
C PRO A 249 18.07 8.96 3.86
N LEU A 250 19.02 9.15 2.95
CA LEU A 250 19.77 10.39 2.77
C LEU A 250 19.54 10.88 1.36
N GLN A 251 18.73 11.92 1.23
CA GLN A 251 18.46 12.52 -0.06
C GLN A 251 19.63 13.42 -0.45
N PRO A 252 20.14 13.30 -1.70
CA PRO A 252 21.24 14.15 -2.15
C PRO A 252 20.80 15.63 -2.16
N MET A 253 21.74 16.51 -1.85
CA MET A 253 21.55 17.96 -1.90
C MET A 253 22.05 18.56 -3.22
N ASP A 254 22.87 17.81 -3.97
CA ASP A 254 23.34 18.20 -5.29
C ASP A 254 22.27 17.96 -6.37
N ILE A 255 22.11 18.92 -7.27
CA ILE A 255 21.06 18.90 -8.30
C ILE A 255 21.26 17.76 -9.29
N ASP A 256 22.50 17.51 -9.73
CA ASP A 256 22.78 16.48 -10.72
C ASP A 256 22.61 15.09 -10.11
N GLU A 257 23.01 14.91 -8.86
CA GLU A 257 22.76 13.69 -8.07
C GLU A 257 21.26 13.45 -7.86
N MET A 258 20.49 14.48 -7.51
CA MET A 258 19.02 14.39 -7.40
C MET A 258 18.38 13.95 -8.73
N LYS A 259 18.77 14.58 -9.84
CA LYS A 259 18.27 14.21 -11.17
C LYS A 259 18.67 12.79 -11.56
N ALA A 260 19.87 12.35 -11.21
CA ALA A 260 20.30 10.97 -11.44
C ALA A 260 19.47 9.96 -10.65
N MET A 261 19.21 10.25 -9.37
CA MET A 261 18.34 9.45 -8.51
C MET A 261 16.92 9.33 -9.08
N PHE A 262 16.35 10.41 -9.61
CA PHE A 262 15.01 10.38 -10.21
C PHE A 262 14.95 9.56 -11.49
N ARG A 263 15.99 9.65 -12.33
CA ARG A 263 16.10 8.84 -13.54
C ARG A 263 16.21 7.35 -13.21
N ALA A 264 16.92 7.00 -12.15
CA ALA A 264 17.06 5.61 -11.68
C ALA A 264 15.76 5.06 -11.08
N ASN A 265 14.96 5.91 -10.45
CA ASN A 265 13.76 5.52 -9.69
C ASN A 265 12.46 5.92 -10.37
N LYS A 266 12.42 5.89 -11.71
CA LYS A 266 11.18 6.12 -12.46
C LYS A 266 10.17 5.02 -12.14
N GLY A 267 9.03 5.40 -11.58
CA GLY A 267 7.99 4.47 -11.14
C GLY A 267 6.58 5.05 -11.29
N GLY A 268 5.60 4.26 -10.82
CA GLY A 268 4.22 4.71 -10.73
C GLY A 268 3.99 5.70 -9.59
N LYS A 269 2.77 6.24 -9.53
CA LYS A 269 2.30 7.03 -8.40
C LYS A 269 2.17 6.12 -7.17
N PHE A 270 2.70 6.57 -6.03
CA PHE A 270 2.47 5.92 -4.75
C PHE A 270 1.04 6.18 -4.26
N GLU A 271 0.49 5.21 -3.54
CA GLU A 271 -0.80 5.32 -2.89
C GLU A 271 -0.86 6.51 -1.92
N SER A 272 -1.96 7.26 -1.97
CA SER A 272 -2.20 8.34 -1.01
C SER A 272 -2.21 7.78 0.41
N THR A 273 -1.53 8.41 1.37
CA THR A 273 -1.56 7.99 2.77
C THR A 273 -1.57 9.18 3.71
N TYR A 274 -2.19 9.00 4.88
CA TYR A 274 -2.31 10.00 5.94
C TYR A 274 -1.49 9.64 7.19
N SER A 275 -0.80 8.50 7.16
CA SER A 275 0.10 8.04 8.23
C SER A 275 1.27 7.28 7.62
N TYR A 276 2.40 7.31 8.31
CA TYR A 276 3.65 6.72 7.85
C TYR A 276 4.25 5.86 8.97
N ASP A 277 4.87 4.74 8.59
CA ASP A 277 5.47 3.80 9.56
C ASP A 277 6.81 4.32 10.13
N SER A 278 7.38 5.39 9.56
CA SER A 278 8.59 6.04 10.09
C SER A 278 8.68 7.51 9.69
N ASP A 279 9.42 8.30 10.46
CA ASP A 279 9.74 9.69 10.14
C ASP A 279 10.45 9.80 8.79
N ASN A 280 11.34 8.85 8.46
CA ASN A 280 12.02 8.83 7.17
C ASN A 280 11.03 8.64 6.01
N ALA A 281 10.04 7.77 6.17
CA ALA A 281 8.97 7.59 5.17
C ALA A 281 8.15 8.88 5.00
N HIS A 282 7.77 9.51 6.11
CA HIS A 282 7.05 10.79 6.11
C HIS A 282 7.86 11.90 5.40
N MET A 283 9.08 12.14 5.86
CA MET A 283 9.99 13.14 5.28
C MET A 283 10.28 12.86 3.81
N THR A 284 10.37 11.58 3.43
CA THR A 284 10.57 11.22 2.03
C THR A 284 9.41 11.69 1.17
N VAL A 285 8.17 11.40 1.55
CA VAL A 285 7.00 11.82 0.75
C VAL A 285 6.87 13.33 0.69
N VAL A 286 7.05 14.03 1.82
CA VAL A 286 6.96 15.49 1.88
C VAL A 286 8.02 16.16 1.01
N ASN A 287 9.28 15.74 1.14
CA ASN A 287 10.38 16.34 0.39
C ASN A 287 10.30 16.01 -1.10
N GLN A 288 10.04 14.74 -1.44
CA GLN A 288 10.07 14.28 -2.82
C GLN A 288 8.96 14.91 -3.67
N ALA A 289 7.81 15.21 -3.09
CA ALA A 289 6.76 15.95 -3.79
C ALA A 289 7.25 17.32 -4.28
N VAL A 290 7.99 18.06 -3.44
CA VAL A 290 8.51 19.39 -3.77
C VAL A 290 9.73 19.32 -4.69
N ILE A 291 10.69 18.44 -4.38
CA ILE A 291 11.94 18.33 -5.15
C ILE A 291 11.64 17.85 -6.58
N GLN A 292 10.76 16.87 -6.77
CA GLN A 292 10.43 16.40 -8.11
C GLN A 292 9.74 17.46 -8.96
N ASP A 293 8.87 18.28 -8.35
CA ASP A 293 8.24 19.42 -9.03
C ASP A 293 9.27 20.49 -9.41
N ALA A 294 10.15 20.85 -8.48
CA ALA A 294 11.22 21.82 -8.74
C ALA A 294 12.22 21.33 -9.80
N MET A 295 12.61 20.05 -9.77
CA MET A 295 13.50 19.47 -10.78
C MET A 295 12.83 19.37 -12.13
N TRP A 296 11.52 19.10 -12.17
CA TRP A 296 10.77 19.12 -13.42
C TRP A 296 10.76 20.53 -14.03
N LEU A 297 10.54 21.58 -13.23
CA LEU A 297 10.62 22.98 -13.68
C LEU A 297 12.03 23.37 -14.15
N ASP A 298 13.08 22.95 -13.45
CA ASP A 298 14.45 23.23 -13.87
C ASP A 298 14.81 22.50 -15.18
N ASP A 299 14.38 21.24 -15.34
CA ASP A 299 14.54 20.51 -16.60
C ASP A 299 13.78 21.19 -17.75
N GLU A 300 12.56 21.70 -17.51
CA GLU A 300 11.83 22.48 -18.51
C GLU A 300 12.53 23.80 -18.84
N ARG A 301 13.04 24.53 -17.84
CA ARG A 301 13.80 25.77 -18.03
C ARG A 301 15.07 25.52 -18.84
N LEU A 302 15.85 24.50 -18.49
CA LEU A 302 17.08 24.14 -19.18
C LEU A 302 16.79 23.71 -20.62
N THR A 303 15.75 22.89 -20.83
CA THR A 303 15.32 22.47 -22.15
C THR A 303 14.86 23.65 -22.99
N GLY A 304 14.06 24.55 -22.42
CA GLY A 304 13.64 25.79 -23.09
C GLY A 304 14.82 26.69 -23.46
N TRP A 305 15.81 26.82 -22.57
CA TRP A 305 17.04 27.56 -22.86
C TRP A 305 17.84 26.92 -24.00
N ILE A 306 18.01 25.59 -24.00
CA ILE A 306 18.68 24.88 -25.10
C ILE A 306 17.94 25.14 -26.42
N ILE A 307 16.61 25.01 -26.42
CA ILE A 307 15.79 25.25 -27.60
C ILE A 307 15.92 26.69 -28.10
N ALA A 308 15.85 27.68 -27.22
CA ALA A 308 15.92 29.10 -27.58
C ALA A 308 17.30 29.53 -28.10
N ASN A 309 18.38 28.89 -27.62
CA ASN A 309 19.75 29.20 -28.03
C ASN A 309 20.24 28.32 -29.18
N THR A 310 19.49 27.31 -29.60
CA THR A 310 19.83 26.51 -30.78
C THR A 310 19.34 27.22 -32.03
N GLN A 311 20.28 27.66 -32.87
CA GLN A 311 19.98 28.40 -34.09
C GLN A 311 19.64 27.45 -35.23
N PHE A 312 18.54 27.74 -35.92
CA PHE A 312 18.11 27.02 -37.12
C PHE A 312 17.89 27.99 -38.28
N PRO A 313 18.15 27.55 -39.53
CA PRO A 313 17.70 28.28 -40.70
C PRO A 313 16.17 28.42 -40.70
N ALA A 314 15.70 29.66 -40.86
CA ALA A 314 14.28 29.99 -40.94
C ALA A 314 13.98 30.73 -42.25
N TYR A 315 12.87 30.37 -42.88
CA TYR A 315 12.35 31.02 -44.08
C TYR A 315 11.00 31.66 -43.78
N PHE A 316 10.86 32.93 -44.15
CA PHE A 316 9.60 33.66 -44.03
C PHE A 316 8.83 33.55 -45.34
N VAL A 317 7.66 32.91 -45.28
CA VAL A 317 6.76 32.70 -46.40
C VAL A 317 5.54 33.58 -46.21
N ARG A 318 5.19 34.33 -47.25
CA ARG A 318 3.97 35.14 -47.27
C ARG A 318 2.81 34.29 -47.72
N ASP A 319 1.61 34.58 -47.23
CA ASP A 319 0.40 34.02 -47.82
C ASP A 319 0.29 34.53 -49.26
N PRO A 320 0.24 33.66 -50.29
CA PRO A 320 0.12 34.09 -51.68
C PRO A 320 -1.13 34.95 -51.95
N ASN A 321 -2.14 34.91 -51.08
CA ASN A 321 -3.36 35.71 -51.18
C ASN A 321 -3.33 37.02 -50.37
N SER A 322 -2.20 37.33 -49.71
CA SER A 322 -2.07 38.55 -48.89
C SER A 322 -1.69 39.80 -49.71
N ALA A 323 -2.01 40.98 -49.15
CA ALA A 323 -1.72 42.31 -49.72
C ALA A 323 -0.23 42.46 -50.14
N PRO A 324 0.15 43.44 -51.00
CA PRO A 324 1.53 43.63 -51.48
C PRO A 324 2.61 43.63 -50.38
N ALA A 325 3.88 43.39 -50.74
CA ALA A 325 4.97 43.19 -49.77
C ALA A 325 5.11 44.28 -48.71
N ALA A 326 4.83 45.52 -49.08
CA ALA A 326 4.87 46.68 -48.20
C ALA A 326 3.78 46.70 -47.12
N GLU A 327 2.71 45.91 -47.28
CA GLU A 327 1.52 45.92 -46.40
C GLU A 327 1.32 44.60 -45.64
N THR A 328 2.22 43.62 -45.83
CA THR A 328 2.10 42.32 -45.17
C THR A 328 2.47 42.43 -43.69
N ARG A 329 1.49 42.13 -42.83
CA ARG A 329 1.66 42.13 -41.37
C ARG A 329 1.90 40.76 -40.76
N PHE A 330 1.66 39.68 -41.52
CA PHE A 330 1.78 38.30 -41.05
C PHE A 330 2.60 37.46 -42.02
N PHE A 331 3.52 36.67 -41.48
CA PHE A 331 4.37 35.75 -42.22
C PHE A 331 4.27 34.37 -41.60
N TYR A 332 4.26 33.33 -42.43
CA TYR A 332 4.52 31.97 -41.98
C TYR A 332 6.02 31.77 -41.84
N VAL A 333 6.46 31.19 -40.73
CA VAL A 333 7.88 30.88 -40.50
C VAL A 333 8.07 29.39 -40.66
N VAL A 334 8.90 28.99 -41.63
CA VAL A 334 9.30 27.61 -41.86
C VAL A 334 10.71 27.42 -41.31
N VAL A 335 10.83 26.66 -40.22
CA VAL A 335 12.11 26.36 -39.56
C VAL A 335 12.53 24.93 -39.90
N LEU A 336 13.75 24.77 -40.43
CA LEU A 336 14.29 23.45 -40.76
C LEU A 336 14.97 22.82 -39.54
N LEU A 337 14.21 22.07 -38.75
CA LEU A 337 14.73 21.32 -37.61
C LEU A 337 15.35 19.98 -38.06
N THR A 338 16.48 19.61 -37.47
CA THR A 338 17.07 18.27 -37.67
C THR A 338 16.16 17.19 -37.08
N LYS A 339 16.26 15.95 -37.58
CA LYS A 339 15.50 14.83 -37.01
C LYS A 339 15.88 14.60 -35.54
N GLU A 340 17.18 14.58 -35.25
CA GLU A 340 17.69 14.40 -33.89
C GLU A 340 17.17 15.45 -32.91
N PHE A 341 17.16 16.73 -33.29
CA PHE A 341 16.64 17.80 -32.43
C PHE A 341 15.14 17.64 -32.17
N ARG A 342 14.36 17.31 -33.22
CA ARG A 342 12.93 17.04 -33.08
C ARG A 342 12.67 15.87 -32.15
N ASP A 343 13.33 14.74 -32.37
CA ASP A 343 13.12 13.53 -31.58
C ASP A 343 13.55 13.75 -30.11
N THR A 344 14.61 14.52 -29.88
CA THR A 344 15.12 14.81 -28.53
C THR A 344 14.21 15.76 -27.75
N HIS A 345 13.64 16.78 -28.41
CA HIS A 345 12.90 17.85 -27.76
C HIS A 345 11.40 17.87 -28.06
N GLU A 346 10.85 16.85 -28.74
CA GLU A 346 9.47 16.83 -29.21
C GLU A 346 8.45 17.16 -28.12
N ALA A 347 8.57 16.52 -26.96
CA ALA A 347 7.66 16.70 -25.85
C ALA A 347 7.71 18.13 -25.29
N ALA A 348 8.90 18.70 -25.17
CA ALA A 348 9.10 20.07 -24.73
C ALA A 348 8.61 21.08 -25.77
N TRP A 349 8.91 20.84 -27.05
CA TRP A 349 8.45 21.67 -28.17
C TRP A 349 6.91 21.73 -28.21
N ARG A 350 6.23 20.59 -28.10
CA ARG A 350 4.75 20.53 -28.03
C ARG A 350 4.18 21.30 -26.84
N ARG A 351 4.89 21.38 -25.71
CA ARG A 351 4.46 22.16 -24.52
C ARG A 351 4.66 23.65 -24.75
N LEU A 352 5.82 24.06 -25.26
CA LEU A 352 6.15 25.45 -25.54
C LEU A 352 5.23 26.07 -26.60
N THR A 353 4.77 25.31 -27.59
CA THR A 353 3.87 25.80 -28.64
C THR A 353 2.38 25.72 -28.28
N ARG A 354 2.01 25.34 -27.04
CA ARG A 354 0.61 25.32 -26.58
C ARG A 354 0.10 26.69 -26.12
N THR A 355 0.97 27.67 -25.94
CA THR A 355 0.60 29.03 -25.58
C THR A 355 0.11 29.81 -26.80
N ASP A 356 -0.72 30.83 -26.58
CA ASP A 356 -1.33 31.64 -27.65
C ASP A 356 -0.30 32.44 -28.47
N TYR A 357 0.93 32.57 -27.96
CA TYR A 357 2.02 33.31 -28.56
C TYR A 357 3.34 32.55 -28.44
N PHE A 358 4.14 32.63 -29.51
CA PHE A 358 5.47 32.06 -29.62
C PHE A 358 6.44 33.18 -30.01
N GLN A 359 7.50 33.38 -29.23
CA GLN A 359 8.53 34.39 -29.52
C GLN A 359 9.67 33.76 -30.32
N LEU A 360 9.96 34.34 -31.47
CA LEU A 360 11.08 33.98 -32.33
C LEU A 360 12.20 35.00 -32.16
N TYR A 361 13.37 34.55 -31.73
CA TYR A 361 14.58 35.37 -31.73
C TYR A 361 15.27 35.26 -33.08
N LEU A 362 15.41 36.40 -33.78
CA LEU A 362 16.09 36.47 -35.07
C LEU A 362 17.52 36.92 -34.87
N PHE A 363 18.44 36.18 -35.47
CA PHE A 363 19.86 36.46 -35.44
C PHE A 363 20.34 36.77 -36.86
N ASP A 364 21.01 37.90 -37.04
CA ASP A 364 21.72 38.22 -38.29
C ASP A 364 22.96 37.31 -38.44
N ARG A 365 23.55 37.24 -39.64
CA ARG A 365 24.76 36.46 -39.99
C ARG A 365 25.97 36.69 -39.09
N PHE A 366 25.93 37.70 -38.21
CA PHE A 366 26.96 38.03 -37.23
C PHE A 366 26.62 37.66 -35.78
N GLY A 367 25.53 36.92 -35.54
CA GLY A 367 25.18 36.36 -34.22
C GLY A 367 24.69 37.39 -33.19
N LYS A 368 24.44 38.64 -33.58
CA LYS A 368 23.82 39.63 -32.71
C LYS A 368 22.29 39.49 -32.77
N PRO A 369 21.59 39.44 -31.62
CA PRO A 369 20.14 39.46 -31.62
C PRO A 369 19.65 40.81 -32.15
N THR A 370 18.77 40.77 -33.15
CA THR A 370 18.00 41.93 -33.60
C THR A 370 16.59 41.78 -33.05
N ASN A 371 16.18 42.70 -32.17
CA ASN A 371 14.82 42.75 -31.62
C ASN A 371 13.78 43.06 -32.70
#